data_AF-A0A356VB57-F1
#
_entry.id   AF-A0A356VB57-F1
#
_cell.length_a   1.000
_cell.length_b   1.000
_cell.length_c   1.000
_cell.angle_alpha   90.00
_cell.angle_beta   90.00
_cell.angle_gamma   90.00
#
_symmetry.space_group_name_H-M   'P 1'
#
loop_
_entity.id
_entity.type
_entity.pdbx_description
1 polymer ?
#
loop_
_entity_poly.entity_id
_entity_poly.type
_entity_poly.pdbx_seq_one_letter_code
_entity_poly.pdbx_strand_id
1 'polypeptide(L)'
;MNKQQLKQFKEALMRERAKFAGEIRAIAKEVSKNPRDASGDLSAYTVHPADMSSDTYERELSANIASSEQEVLYQIDEALKRLDEGTYGTCQECSKPISLSRLRAVPY
;
A
#
# COMPACT_ATOMS: atom_id res chain seq x y z
N MET A 1 -13.22 9.90 -22.13
CA MET A 1 -12.14 10.71 -21.53
C MET A 1 -11.20 11.19 -22.62
N ASN A 2 -10.64 12.40 -22.51
CA ASN A 2 -9.67 12.92 -23.47
C ASN A 2 -8.24 12.43 -23.13
N LYS A 3 -7.33 12.37 -24.12
CA LYS A 3 -5.92 11.97 -23.96
C LYS A 3 -5.20 12.74 -22.85
N GLN A 4 -5.51 14.03 -22.71
CA GLN A 4 -4.93 14.87 -21.66
C GLN A 4 -5.38 14.47 -20.24
N GLN A 5 -6.64 14.05 -20.08
CA GLN A 5 -7.15 13.55 -18.81
C GLN A 5 -6.53 12.21 -18.44
N LEU A 6 -6.41 11.29 -19.42
CA LEU A 6 -5.75 10.00 -19.23
C LEU A 6 -4.30 10.17 -18.77
N LYS A 7 -3.58 11.13 -19.35
CA LYS A 7 -2.21 11.46 -18.93
C LYS A 7 -2.16 11.96 -17.49
N GLN A 8 -3.09 12.84 -17.08
CA GLN A 8 -3.18 13.32 -15.70
C GLN A 8 -3.45 12.18 -14.70
N PHE A 9 -4.37 11.27 -15.03
CA PHE A 9 -4.66 10.09 -14.19
C PHE A 9 -3.46 9.14 -14.12
N LYS A 10 -2.77 8.90 -15.23
CA LYS A 10 -1.54 8.08 -15.26
C LYS A 10 -0.46 8.67 -14.36
N GLU A 11 -0.22 9.98 -14.43
CA GLU A 11 0.73 10.67 -13.56
C GLU A 11 0.31 10.61 -12.08
N ALA A 12 -0.99 10.75 -11.79
CA ALA A 12 -1.51 10.61 -10.43
C ALA A 12 -1.32 9.20 -9.87
N LEU A 13 -1.67 8.16 -10.63
CA LEU A 13 -1.48 6.77 -10.26
C LEU A 13 0.00 6.43 -10.02
N MET A 14 0.90 6.92 -10.87
CA MET A 14 2.34 6.72 -10.69
C MET A 14 2.89 7.38 -9.42
N ARG A 15 2.36 8.56 -9.05
CA ARG A 15 2.71 9.22 -7.77
C ARG A 15 2.22 8.43 -6.57
N GLU A 16 0.96 8.00 -6.58
CA GLU A 16 0.40 7.18 -5.50
C GLU A 16 1.16 5.86 -5.38
N ARG A 17 1.46 5.19 -6.49
CA ARG A 17 2.27 3.97 -6.53
C ARG A 17 3.62 4.15 -5.82
N ALA A 18 4.32 5.23 -6.13
CA ALA A 18 5.62 5.53 -5.53
C ALA A 18 5.51 5.81 -4.02
N LYS A 19 4.41 6.46 -3.59
CA LYS A 19 4.11 6.74 -2.19
C LYS A 19 3.89 5.44 -1.40
N PHE A 20 2.92 4.62 -1.79
CA PHE A 20 2.60 3.35 -1.11
C PHE A 20 3.79 2.37 -1.13
N ALA A 21 4.51 2.28 -2.25
CA ALA A 21 5.72 1.45 -2.30
C ALA A 21 6.83 1.94 -1.34
N GLY A 22 6.88 3.26 -1.08
CA GLY A 22 7.76 3.87 -0.09
C GLY A 22 7.34 3.56 1.34
N GLU A 23 6.05 3.67 1.64
CA GLU A 23 5.45 3.38 2.95
C GLU A 23 5.67 1.89 3.33
N ILE A 24 5.33 0.96 2.43
CA ILE A 24 5.58 -0.48 2.62
C ILE A 24 7.07 -0.76 2.91
N ARG A 25 7.98 -0.10 2.17
CA ARG A 25 9.43 -0.27 2.38
C ARG A 25 9.88 0.28 3.73
N ALA A 26 9.29 1.39 4.18
CA ALA A 26 9.59 1.98 5.48
C ALA A 26 9.15 1.03 6.61
N ILE A 27 7.91 0.53 6.54
CA ILE A 27 7.37 -0.44 7.50
C ILE A 27 8.23 -1.71 7.53
N ALA A 28 8.57 -2.26 6.37
CA ALA A 28 9.42 -3.45 6.29
C ALA A 28 10.80 -3.23 6.94
N LYS A 29 11.38 -2.02 6.79
CA LYS A 29 12.66 -1.66 7.40
C LYS A 29 12.55 -1.49 8.91
N GLU A 30 11.43 -0.97 9.42
CA GLU A 30 11.18 -0.85 10.86
C GLU A 30 11.03 -2.21 11.53
N VAL A 31 10.22 -3.10 10.93
CA VAL A 31 10.06 -4.49 11.41
C VAL A 31 11.40 -5.22 11.40
N SER A 32 12.22 -5.07 10.35
CA SER A 32 13.54 -5.71 10.25
C SER A 32 14.60 -5.16 11.21
N LYS A 33 14.45 -3.92 11.70
CA LYS A 33 15.42 -3.28 12.60
C LYS A 33 15.29 -3.74 14.04
N ASN A 34 14.22 -4.44 14.40
CA ASN A 34 13.99 -4.86 15.77
C ASN A 34 15.07 -5.90 16.17
N PRO A 35 16.05 -5.57 17.04
CA PRO A 35 17.25 -6.38 17.27
C PRO A 35 16.97 -7.74 17.95
N ARG A 36 15.74 -7.93 18.44
CA ARG A 36 15.29 -9.11 19.18
C ARG A 36 15.37 -10.41 18.38
N ASP A 37 15.28 -10.35 17.05
CA ASP A 37 15.39 -11.53 16.18
C ASP A 37 16.81 -11.75 15.61
N ALA A 38 17.70 -10.75 15.68
CA ALA A 38 19.06 -10.83 15.12
C ALA A 38 20.09 -11.45 16.09
N SER A 39 19.83 -11.37 17.39
CA SER A 39 20.68 -11.95 18.42
C SER A 39 19.87 -13.01 19.14
N GLY A 40 20.07 -14.30 18.81
CA GLY A 40 19.42 -15.44 19.48
C GLY A 40 19.80 -15.60 20.97
N ASP A 41 20.27 -14.53 21.60
CA ASP A 41 20.60 -14.41 23.00
C ASP A 41 19.53 -13.54 23.70
N LEU A 42 18.38 -14.17 23.95
CA LEU A 42 17.30 -13.60 24.78
C LEU A 42 17.68 -13.57 26.28
N SER A 43 18.87 -14.06 26.66
CA SER A 43 19.28 -14.23 28.06
C SER A 43 19.87 -12.96 28.69
N ALA A 44 20.31 -11.99 27.88
CA ALA A 44 21.00 -10.78 28.35
C ALA A 44 20.07 -9.60 28.71
N TYR A 45 18.78 -9.66 28.37
CA TYR A 45 17.82 -8.61 28.67
C TYR A 45 16.71 -9.14 29.59
N THR A 46 16.57 -8.56 30.78
CA THR A 46 15.38 -8.77 31.62
C THR A 46 14.16 -8.19 30.90
N VAL A 47 13.36 -9.05 30.26
CA VAL A 47 12.18 -8.59 29.54
C VAL A 47 10.99 -8.53 30.49
N HIS A 48 10.38 -7.36 30.62
CA HIS A 48 9.10 -7.25 31.30
C HIS A 48 7.98 -7.86 30.44
N PRO A 49 7.07 -8.65 31.01
CA PRO A 49 5.94 -9.23 30.27
C PRO A 49 5.08 -8.18 29.54
N ALA A 50 5.00 -6.96 30.07
CA ALA A 50 4.32 -5.84 29.43
C ALA A 50 5.00 -5.42 28.10
N ASP A 51 6.34 -5.42 28.06
CA ASP A 51 7.12 -5.03 26.86
C ASP A 51 7.07 -6.09 25.75
N MET A 52 6.76 -7.35 26.09
CA MET A 52 6.52 -8.39 25.09
C MET A 52 5.17 -8.19 24.40
N SER A 53 4.12 -7.88 25.16
CA SER A 53 2.78 -7.64 24.60
C SER A 53 2.74 -6.38 23.71
N SER A 54 3.42 -5.31 24.12
CA SER A 54 3.51 -4.08 23.31
C SER A 54 4.25 -4.32 21.98
N ASP A 55 5.38 -5.03 21.99
CA ASP A 55 6.14 -5.35 20.77
C ASP A 55 5.34 -6.25 19.81
N THR A 56 4.63 -7.25 20.33
CA THR A 56 3.75 -8.09 19.48
C THR A 56 2.61 -7.28 18.85
N TYR A 57 2.00 -6.38 19.61
CA TYR A 57 0.93 -5.52 19.11
C TYR A 57 1.42 -4.56 18.02
N GLU A 58 2.58 -3.94 18.22
CA GLU A 58 3.19 -3.06 17.22
C GLU A 58 3.50 -3.80 15.92
N ARG A 59 4.04 -5.03 15.99
CA ARG A 59 4.31 -5.86 14.81
C ARG A 59 3.03 -6.25 14.08
N GLU A 60 2.00 -6.66 14.80
CA GLU A 60 0.70 -6.99 14.21
C GLU A 60 0.08 -5.76 13.53
N LEU A 61 0.14 -4.60 14.17
CA LEU A 61 -0.32 -3.34 13.58
C LEU A 61 0.44 -3.02 12.29
N SER A 62 1.78 -3.07 12.31
CA SER A 62 2.62 -2.85 11.13
C SER A 62 2.31 -3.83 9.99
N ALA A 63 2.10 -5.11 10.30
CA ALA A 63 1.76 -6.13 9.31
C ALA A 63 0.38 -5.87 8.67
N ASN A 64 -0.61 -5.45 9.46
CA ASN A 64 -1.94 -5.07 8.97
C ASN A 64 -1.86 -3.84 8.05
N ILE A 65 -1.09 -2.81 8.43
CA ILE A 65 -0.90 -1.62 7.59
C ILE A 65 -0.23 -1.99 6.27
N ALA A 66 0.88 -2.75 6.33
CA ALA A 66 1.59 -3.18 5.12
C ALA A 66 0.70 -4.02 4.18
N SER A 67 -0.16 -4.88 4.73
CA SER A 67 -1.10 -5.69 3.94
C SER A 67 -2.13 -4.80 3.22
N SER A 68 -2.72 -3.83 3.93
CA SER A 68 -3.66 -2.86 3.36
C SER A 68 -3.00 -2.01 2.26
N GLU A 69 -1.79 -1.52 2.48
CA GLU A 69 -1.04 -0.75 1.48
C GLU A 69 -0.69 -1.60 0.24
N GLN A 70 -0.41 -2.89 0.41
CA GLN A 70 -0.19 -3.81 -0.71
C GLN A 70 -1.45 -4.01 -1.56
N GLU A 71 -2.63 -4.11 -0.94
CA GLU A 71 -3.90 -4.18 -1.67
C GLU A 71 -4.15 -2.91 -2.50
N VAL A 72 -3.85 -1.74 -1.93
CA VAL A 72 -3.94 -0.46 -2.64
C VAL A 72 -2.95 -0.42 -3.81
N LEU A 73 -1.71 -0.86 -3.60
CA LEU A 73 -0.70 -0.93 -4.65
C LEU A 73 -1.15 -1.83 -5.81
N TYR A 74 -1.77 -2.97 -5.50
CA TYR A 74 -2.34 -3.88 -6.49
C TYR A 74 -3.46 -3.20 -7.30
N GLN A 75 -4.36 -2.47 -6.65
CA GLN A 75 -5.42 -1.71 -7.34
C GLN A 75 -4.83 -0.63 -8.27
N ILE A 76 -3.77 0.05 -7.84
CA ILE A 76 -3.06 1.05 -8.67
C ILE A 76 -2.42 0.41 -9.90
N ASP A 77 -1.76 -0.74 -9.73
CA ASP A 77 -1.15 -1.47 -10.85
C ASP A 77 -2.23 -1.97 -11.83
N GLU A 78 -3.38 -2.42 -11.33
CA GLU A 78 -4.52 -2.78 -12.17
C GLU A 78 -5.09 -1.58 -12.93
N ALA A 79 -5.23 -0.43 -12.27
CA ALA A 79 -5.68 0.82 -12.89
C ALA A 79 -4.73 1.31 -13.99
N LEU A 80 -3.42 1.19 -13.78
CA LEU A 80 -2.40 1.47 -14.80
C LEU A 80 -2.51 0.53 -15.99
N LYS A 81 -2.73 -0.76 -15.75
CA LYS A 81 -2.97 -1.75 -16.81
C LYS A 81 -4.21 -1.41 -17.63
N ARG A 82 -5.31 -1.04 -16.97
CA ARG A 82 -6.55 -0.58 -17.64
C ARG A 82 -6.34 0.69 -18.46
N LEU A 83 -5.44 1.58 -18.05
CA LEU A 83 -5.06 2.76 -18.85
C LEU A 83 -4.36 2.36 -20.15
N ASP A 84 -3.45 1.38 -20.09
CA ASP A 84 -2.73 0.90 -21.26
C ASP A 84 -3.64 0.07 -22.20
N GLU A 85 -4.62 -0.66 -21.65
CA GLU A 85 -5.66 -1.38 -22.41
C GLU A 85 -6.77 -0.46 -22.95
N GLY A 86 -6.85 0.79 -22.48
CA GLY A 86 -7.88 1.76 -22.86
C GLY A 86 -9.25 1.53 -22.22
N THR A 87 -9.34 0.65 -21.21
CA THR A 87 -10.58 0.32 -20.48
C THR A 87 -10.77 1.14 -19.19
N TYR A 88 -9.80 2.00 -18.87
CA TYR A 88 -9.83 2.85 -17.67
C TYR A 88 -11.07 3.74 -17.60
N GLY A 89 -11.69 3.78 -16.41
CA GLY A 89 -12.92 4.52 -16.16
C GLY A 89 -14.20 3.75 -16.52
N THR A 90 -14.12 2.45 -16.80
CA THR A 90 -15.28 1.56 -16.96
C THR A 90 -15.33 0.58 -15.78
N CYS A 91 -16.51 0.42 -15.16
CA CYS A 91 -16.72 -0.55 -14.09
C CYS A 91 -16.69 -1.98 -14.63
N GLN A 92 -15.91 -2.88 -14.03
CA GLN A 92 -15.82 -4.29 -14.48
C GLN A 92 -17.09 -5.10 -14.19
N GLU A 93 -17.87 -4.73 -13.18
CA GLU A 93 -19.05 -5.50 -12.76
C GLU A 93 -20.29 -5.16 -13.59
N CYS A 94 -20.47 -3.87 -13.92
CA CYS A 94 -21.67 -3.40 -14.61
C CYS A 94 -21.40 -2.75 -15.97
N SER A 95 -20.14 -2.68 -16.41
CA SER A 95 -19.73 -2.05 -17.68
C SER A 95 -20.15 -0.58 -17.86
N LYS A 96 -20.53 0.09 -16.76
CA LYS A 96 -20.93 1.50 -16.76
C LYS A 96 -19.71 2.41 -16.61
N PRO A 97 -19.74 3.62 -17.20
CA PRO A 97 -18.68 4.60 -16.99
C PRO A 97 -18.66 5.06 -15.53
N ILE A 98 -17.47 5.09 -14.95
CA ILE A 98 -17.20 5.60 -13.61
C ILE A 98 -17.21 7.13 -13.67
N SER A 99 -17.82 7.77 -12.68
CA SER A 99 -17.88 9.23 -12.63
C SER A 99 -16.48 9.85 -12.50
N LEU A 100 -16.22 10.93 -13.23
CA LEU A 100 -14.94 11.64 -13.18
C LEU A 100 -14.64 12.16 -11.77
N SER A 101 -15.65 12.54 -11.00
CA SER A 101 -15.49 12.98 -9.60
C SER A 101 -14.93 11.86 -8.71
N ARG A 102 -15.36 10.61 -8.92
CA ARG A 102 -14.83 9.45 -8.20
C ARG A 102 -13.38 9.19 -8.58
N LEU A 103 -13.08 9.16 -9.90
CA LEU A 103 -11.72 8.93 -10.39
C LEU A 103 -10.73 10.04 -9.95
N ARG A 104 -11.21 11.26 -9.73
CA ARG A 104 -10.39 12.36 -9.16
C ARG A 104 -10.13 12.21 -7.68
N ALA A 105 -11.06 11.63 -6.92
CA ALA A 105 -10.90 11.39 -5.49
C ALA A 105 -10.03 10.15 -5.23
N VAL A 106 -10.30 9.05 -5.94
CA VAL A 106 -9.56 7.80 -5.88
C VAL A 106 -9.37 7.30 -7.32
N PRO A 107 -8.14 7.40 -7.88
CA PRO A 107 -7.89 7.08 -9.28
C PRO A 107 -7.74 5.59 -9.58
N TYR A 108 -7.68 4.72 -8.56
CA TYR A 108 -7.59 3.26 -8.69
C TYR A 108 -8.93 2.58 -8.39
#